data_AF-A0A212F3Q7-F1
#
_entry.id   AF-A0A212F3Q7-F1
#
_cell.length_a   1.000
_cell.length_b   1.000
_cell.length_c   1.000
_cell.angle_alpha   90.00
_cell.angle_beta   90.00
_cell.angle_gamma   90.00
#
_symmetry.space_group_name_H-M   'P 1'
#
loop_
_entity.id
_entity.type
_entity.pdbx_description
1 polymer ?
#
loop_
_entity_poly.entity_id
_entity_poly.type
_entity_poly.pdbx_seq_one_letter_code
_entity_poly.pdbx_strand_id
1 'polypeptide(L)'
;MDGALSTLVACEKLSLSSNMIDKIAGIAGMRSLKILSLGRNYIKTLAGIETVADTLEELWISYNPIDKLKGIGALKNLRVLYMSNNMIKEWAEFNRLQECPALRDLVFIGNPLYENQPDVDTWRTQACNRLQQITKLDGIPIVRDTE
;
A
#
# COMPACT_ATOMS: atom_id res chain seq x y z
N MET A 1 -20.59 1.01 -2.72
CA MET A 1 -19.91 2.00 -3.57
C MET A 1 -20.65 2.06 -4.89
N ASP A 2 -21.25 3.22 -5.17
CA ASP A 2 -22.09 3.47 -6.34
C ASP A 2 -21.35 3.29 -7.66
N GLY A 3 -22.03 2.74 -8.66
CA GLY A 3 -21.49 2.50 -10.01
C GLY A 3 -21.04 3.77 -10.75
N ALA A 4 -21.34 4.96 -10.21
CA ALA A 4 -20.91 6.25 -10.72
C ALA A 4 -19.38 6.49 -10.63
N LEU A 5 -18.68 5.83 -9.71
CA LEU A 5 -17.22 5.92 -9.63
C LEU A 5 -16.57 5.25 -10.85
N SER A 6 -17.18 4.20 -11.40
CA SER A 6 -16.70 3.48 -12.57
C SER A 6 -16.71 4.31 -13.86
N THR A 7 -17.44 5.42 -13.92
CA THR A 7 -17.51 6.28 -15.11
C THR A 7 -16.39 7.32 -15.16
N LEU A 8 -15.59 7.44 -14.10
CA LEU A 8 -14.50 8.41 -13.98
C LEU A 8 -13.22 7.90 -14.66
N VAL A 9 -13.30 7.65 -15.97
CA VAL A 9 -12.20 7.10 -16.79
C VAL A 9 -10.94 7.98 -16.79
N ALA A 10 -11.09 9.30 -16.68
CA ALA A 10 -9.99 10.27 -16.70
C ALA A 10 -9.52 10.71 -15.30
N CYS A 11 -10.01 10.09 -14.23
CA CYS A 11 -9.64 10.48 -12.87
C CYS A 11 -8.26 9.93 -12.52
N GLU A 12 -7.30 10.84 -12.30
CA GLU A 12 -5.94 10.48 -11.90
C GLU A 12 -5.76 10.33 -10.39
N LYS A 13 -6.57 11.03 -9.59
CA LYS A 13 -6.45 11.08 -8.14
C LYS A 13 -7.81 10.86 -7.50
N LEU A 14 -7.94 9.76 -6.76
CA LEU A 14 -9.16 9.42 -6.05
C LEU A 14 -8.89 9.42 -4.55
N SER A 15 -9.62 10.26 -3.81
CA SER A 15 -9.59 10.26 -2.36
C SER A 15 -10.94 9.83 -1.80
N LEU A 16 -10.94 8.68 -1.17
CA LEU A 16 -12.08 8.05 -0.48
C LEU A 16 -11.74 7.85 1.01
N SER A 17 -10.90 8.70 1.57
CA SER A 17 -10.54 8.62 2.99
C SER A 17 -11.71 8.95 3.91
N SER A 18 -11.72 8.38 5.12
CA SER A 18 -12.76 8.58 6.15
C SER A 18 -14.17 8.14 5.72
N ASN A 19 -14.27 7.06 4.95
CA ASN A 19 -15.56 6.43 4.63
C ASN A 19 -15.73 5.12 5.41
N MET A 20 -16.91 4.51 5.31
CA MET A 20 -17.18 3.19 5.87
C MET A 20 -16.98 2.08 4.81
N ILE A 21 -15.90 2.19 4.03
CA ILE A 21 -15.61 1.23 2.96
C ILE A 21 -15.04 -0.05 3.57
N ASP A 22 -15.73 -1.18 3.38
CA ASP A 22 -15.27 -2.51 3.79
C ASP A 22 -14.52 -3.27 2.68
N LYS A 23 -14.81 -2.95 1.42
CA LYS A 23 -14.26 -3.62 0.22
C LYS A 23 -13.99 -2.63 -0.90
N ILE A 24 -12.89 -2.81 -1.61
CA ILE A 24 -12.55 -2.00 -2.79
C ILE A 24 -13.40 -2.48 -3.97
N ALA A 25 -14.45 -1.73 -4.31
CA ALA A 25 -15.34 -2.04 -5.42
C ALA A 25 -15.77 -0.75 -6.14
N GLY A 26 -16.06 -0.82 -7.44
CA GLY A 26 -16.47 0.35 -8.23
C GLY A 26 -15.33 1.21 -8.78
N ILE A 27 -14.07 0.73 -8.70
CA ILE A 27 -12.90 1.38 -9.30
C ILE A 27 -12.46 0.76 -10.64
N ALA A 28 -13.15 -0.29 -11.10
CA ALA A 28 -12.76 -1.06 -12.29
C ALA A 28 -12.78 -0.26 -13.61
N GLY A 29 -13.50 0.87 -13.66
CA GLY A 29 -13.53 1.73 -14.83
C GLY A 29 -12.46 2.84 -14.84
N MET A 30 -11.71 3.04 -13.75
CA MET A 30 -10.75 4.13 -13.61
C MET A 30 -9.37 3.75 -14.18
N ARG A 31 -9.25 3.79 -15.50
CA ARG A 31 -8.03 3.39 -16.23
C ARG A 31 -6.90 4.41 -16.24
N SER A 32 -7.08 5.58 -15.64
CA SER A 32 -6.03 6.59 -15.53
C SER A 32 -5.67 6.92 -14.08
N LEU A 33 -6.13 6.10 -13.13
CA LEU A 33 -5.93 6.35 -11.72
C LEU A 33 -4.47 6.12 -11.33
N LYS A 34 -3.80 7.18 -10.87
CA LYS A 34 -2.41 7.18 -10.42
C LYS A 34 -2.31 7.21 -8.90
N ILE A 35 -3.18 7.96 -8.23
CA ILE A 35 -3.15 8.14 -6.77
C ILE A 35 -4.48 7.71 -6.17
N LEU A 36 -4.43 6.77 -5.22
CA LEU A 36 -5.60 6.27 -4.50
C LEU A 36 -5.42 6.42 -3.00
N SER A 37 -6.25 7.27 -2.39
CA SER A 37 -6.32 7.44 -0.94
C SER A 37 -7.57 6.78 -0.39
N LEU A 38 -7.37 5.75 0.42
CA LEU A 38 -8.37 4.96 1.12
C LEU A 38 -8.11 4.97 2.64
N GLY A 39 -7.44 5.99 3.16
CA GLY A 39 -7.12 6.05 4.58
C GLY A 39 -8.35 6.18 5.48
N ARG A 40 -8.30 5.68 6.72
CA ARG A 40 -9.43 5.70 7.68
C ARG A 40 -10.70 5.05 7.12
N ASN A 41 -10.58 3.81 6.65
CA ASN A 41 -11.71 2.98 6.21
C ASN A 41 -11.71 1.65 6.99
N TYR A 42 -12.61 0.73 6.64
CA TYR A 42 -12.73 -0.61 7.26
C TYR A 42 -12.28 -1.72 6.30
N ILE A 43 -11.33 -1.42 5.43
CA ILE A 43 -10.84 -2.36 4.41
C ILE A 43 -10.04 -3.45 5.11
N LYS A 44 -10.44 -4.71 4.90
CA LYS A 44 -9.72 -5.87 5.44
C LYS A 44 -8.77 -6.50 4.42
N THR A 45 -9.12 -6.40 3.13
CA THR A 45 -8.34 -7.01 2.04
C THR A 45 -8.26 -6.04 0.87
N LEU A 46 -7.17 -6.12 0.11
CA LEU A 46 -6.98 -5.35 -1.13
C LEU A 46 -7.67 -5.98 -2.35
N ALA A 47 -8.64 -6.88 -2.12
CA ALA A 47 -9.39 -7.52 -3.20
C ALA A 47 -10.13 -6.46 -4.03
N GLY A 48 -9.91 -6.46 -5.35
CA GLY A 48 -10.48 -5.47 -6.27
C GLY A 48 -9.53 -4.33 -6.66
N ILE A 49 -8.36 -4.18 -6.01
CA ILE A 49 -7.32 -3.21 -6.43
C ILE A 49 -6.70 -3.59 -7.79
N GLU A 50 -6.75 -4.88 -8.13
CA GLU A 50 -6.13 -5.46 -9.33
C GLU A 50 -6.61 -4.79 -10.63
N THR A 51 -7.83 -4.24 -10.64
CA THR A 51 -8.39 -3.58 -11.83
C THR A 51 -7.74 -2.24 -12.18
N VAL A 52 -7.10 -1.58 -11.20
CA VAL A 52 -6.36 -0.32 -11.40
C VAL A 52 -4.85 -0.52 -11.24
N ALA A 53 -4.40 -1.77 -11.15
CA ALA A 53 -3.03 -2.11 -10.81
C ALA A 53 -2.00 -1.67 -11.86
N ASP A 54 -2.42 -1.61 -13.12
CA ASP A 54 -1.58 -1.18 -14.22
C ASP A 54 -1.27 0.32 -14.20
N THR A 55 -2.13 1.16 -13.62
CA THR A 55 -1.94 2.63 -13.63
C THR A 55 -1.59 3.24 -12.28
N LEU A 56 -1.81 2.50 -11.19
CA LEU A 56 -1.63 3.02 -9.84
C LEU A 56 -0.14 3.19 -9.48
N GLU A 57 0.22 4.42 -9.13
CA GLU A 57 1.57 4.81 -8.68
C GLU A 57 1.64 5.06 -7.18
N GLU A 58 0.56 5.55 -6.56
CA GLU A 58 0.50 5.87 -5.13
C GLU A 58 -0.75 5.27 -4.46
N LEU A 59 -0.56 4.55 -3.37
CA LEU A 59 -1.64 3.92 -2.60
C LEU A 59 -1.54 4.27 -1.12
N TRP A 60 -2.56 4.95 -0.59
CA TRP A 60 -2.63 5.32 0.81
C TRP A 60 -3.78 4.58 1.48
N ILE A 61 -3.46 3.56 2.28
CA ILE A 61 -4.40 2.67 2.99
C ILE A 61 -4.18 2.76 4.51
N SER A 62 -3.69 3.89 5.00
CA SER A 62 -3.40 4.07 6.43
C SER A 62 -4.68 4.06 7.27
N TYR A 63 -4.63 3.56 8.52
CA TYR A 63 -5.80 3.40 9.38
C TYR A 63 -6.89 2.51 8.75
N ASN A 64 -6.51 1.30 8.34
CA ASN A 64 -7.44 0.26 7.93
C ASN A 64 -7.12 -1.04 8.68
N PRO A 65 -8.08 -1.91 8.95
CA PRO A 65 -7.82 -3.20 9.59
C PRO A 65 -7.33 -4.26 8.58
N ILE A 66 -6.33 -3.95 7.74
CA ILE A 66 -5.81 -4.89 6.73
C ILE A 66 -4.88 -5.90 7.41
N ASP A 67 -5.26 -7.18 7.38
CA ASP A 67 -4.42 -8.29 7.85
C ASP A 67 -3.67 -8.98 6.71
N LYS A 68 -4.17 -8.87 5.47
CA LYS A 68 -3.64 -9.56 4.29
C LYS A 68 -3.48 -8.62 3.09
N LEU A 69 -2.26 -8.59 2.55
CA LEU A 69 -1.86 -7.90 1.31
C LEU A 69 -2.04 -8.77 0.06
N LYS A 70 -3.03 -9.66 0.06
CA LYS A 70 -3.31 -10.49 -1.12
C LYS A 70 -3.72 -9.58 -2.29
N GLY A 71 -3.02 -9.71 -3.43
CA GLY A 71 -3.25 -8.90 -4.63
C GLY A 71 -2.35 -7.66 -4.75
N ILE A 72 -1.52 -7.33 -3.74
CA ILE A 72 -0.58 -6.21 -3.85
C ILE A 72 0.43 -6.41 -4.99
N GLY A 73 0.87 -7.66 -5.22
CA GLY A 73 1.83 -7.99 -6.29
C GLY A 73 1.32 -7.72 -7.72
N ALA A 74 0.01 -7.49 -7.91
CA ALA A 74 -0.51 -7.02 -9.18
C ALA A 74 -0.06 -5.57 -9.49
N LEU A 75 0.19 -4.76 -8.46
CA LEU A 75 0.55 -3.35 -8.54
C LEU A 75 2.02 -3.16 -8.95
N LYS A 76 2.32 -3.40 -10.23
CA LYS A 76 3.70 -3.35 -10.74
C LYS A 76 4.27 -1.94 -10.83
N ASN A 77 3.42 -0.93 -11.00
CA ASN A 77 3.79 0.48 -11.13
C ASN A 77 3.71 1.26 -9.81
N LEU A 78 3.39 0.59 -8.70
CA LEU A 78 3.26 1.25 -7.41
C LEU A 78 4.63 1.72 -6.91
N ARG A 79 4.76 3.02 -6.67
CA ARG A 79 5.97 3.70 -6.20
C ARG A 79 5.87 4.10 -4.73
N VAL A 80 4.68 4.49 -4.28
CA VAL A 80 4.45 4.96 -2.90
C VAL A 80 3.34 4.15 -2.26
N LEU A 81 3.62 3.54 -1.11
CA LEU A 81 2.66 2.78 -0.32
C LEU A 81 2.63 3.28 1.13
N TYR A 82 1.51 3.86 1.54
CA TYR A 82 1.30 4.28 2.92
C TYR A 82 0.27 3.39 3.59
N MET A 83 0.74 2.57 4.51
CA MET A 83 -0.07 1.58 5.20
C MET A 83 0.15 1.60 6.71
N SER A 84 0.25 2.80 7.27
CA SER A 84 0.33 3.00 8.71
C SER A 84 -0.93 2.52 9.43
N ASN A 85 -0.81 2.06 10.68
CA ASN A 85 -1.94 1.63 11.50
C ASN A 85 -2.83 0.60 10.79
N ASN A 86 -2.20 -0.49 10.33
CA ASN A 86 -2.87 -1.67 9.79
C ASN A 86 -2.69 -2.89 10.72
N MET A 87 -3.25 -4.05 10.37
CA MET A 87 -3.28 -5.25 11.22
C MET A 87 -2.29 -6.33 10.75
N ILE A 88 -1.21 -5.94 10.07
CA ILE A 88 -0.22 -6.91 9.58
C ILE A 88 0.70 -7.36 10.70
N LYS A 89 0.71 -8.67 10.94
CA LYS A 89 1.49 -9.33 11.99
C LYS A 89 2.54 -10.30 11.48
N GLU A 90 2.51 -10.66 10.19
CA GLU A 90 3.35 -11.71 9.61
C GLU A 90 4.31 -11.17 8.55
N TRP A 91 5.58 -11.62 8.60
CA TRP A 91 6.58 -11.33 7.57
C TRP A 91 6.20 -11.88 6.19
N ALA A 92 5.37 -12.93 6.14
CA ALA A 92 4.90 -13.49 4.88
C ALA A 92 4.14 -12.45 4.04
N GLU A 93 3.28 -11.66 4.68
CA GLU A 93 2.54 -10.59 4.00
C GLU A 93 3.47 -9.44 3.64
N PHE A 94 4.43 -9.09 4.51
CA PHE A 94 5.43 -8.08 4.21
C PHE A 94 6.31 -8.46 2.99
N ASN A 95 6.72 -9.72 2.87
CA ASN A 95 7.51 -10.20 1.74
C ASN A 95 6.76 -10.09 0.40
N ARG A 96 5.41 -10.07 0.39
CA ARG A 96 4.65 -9.83 -0.86
C ARG A 96 4.91 -8.47 -1.47
N LEU A 97 5.35 -7.48 -0.68
CA LEU A 97 5.77 -6.19 -1.20
C LEU A 97 7.00 -6.31 -2.12
N GLN A 98 7.76 -7.40 -2.06
CA GLN A 98 8.83 -7.72 -3.02
C GLN A 98 8.31 -7.92 -4.45
N GLU A 99 7.05 -8.32 -4.60
CA GLU A 99 6.42 -8.50 -5.91
C GLU A 99 6.11 -7.16 -6.61
N CYS A 100 6.27 -6.03 -5.91
CA CYS A 100 6.14 -4.67 -6.44
C CYS A 100 7.54 -4.08 -6.73
N PRO A 101 8.09 -4.25 -7.95
CA PRO A 101 9.46 -3.82 -8.27
C PRO A 101 9.64 -2.30 -8.31
N ALA A 102 8.57 -1.56 -8.59
CA ALA A 102 8.59 -0.10 -8.66
C ALA A 102 8.50 0.59 -7.29
N LEU A 103 8.31 -0.16 -6.19
CA LEU A 103 8.06 0.42 -4.88
C LEU A 103 9.33 1.12 -4.36
N ARG A 104 9.19 2.41 -4.05
CA ARG A 104 10.28 3.29 -3.59
C ARG A 104 10.03 3.80 -2.18
N ASP A 105 8.81 4.20 -1.87
CA ASP A 105 8.45 4.79 -0.58
C ASP A 105 7.42 3.92 0.13
N LEU A 106 7.74 3.49 1.36
CA LEU A 106 6.90 2.62 2.17
C LEU A 106 6.78 3.19 3.58
N VAL A 107 5.55 3.34 4.07
CA VAL A 107 5.28 3.66 5.47
C VAL A 107 4.46 2.55 6.10
N PHE A 108 4.98 1.95 7.15
CA PHE A 108 4.45 0.74 7.80
C PHE A 108 4.27 0.91 9.32
N ILE A 109 4.53 2.11 9.85
CA ILE A 109 4.37 2.46 11.28
C ILE A 109 3.00 2.04 11.83
N GLY A 110 2.98 1.44 13.03
CA GLY A 110 1.74 1.10 13.74
C GLY A 110 1.04 -0.18 13.27
N ASN A 111 1.78 -1.04 12.56
CA ASN A 111 1.36 -2.42 12.34
C ASN A 111 1.85 -3.30 13.51
N PRO A 112 1.11 -4.35 13.91
CA PRO A 112 1.56 -5.31 14.92
C PRO A 112 2.95 -5.89 14.62
N LEU A 113 3.30 -6.11 13.36
CA LEU A 113 4.63 -6.58 12.96
C LEU A 113 5.74 -5.57 13.32
N TYR A 114 5.46 -4.26 13.19
CA TYR A 114 6.36 -3.18 13.59
C TYR A 114 6.45 -3.09 15.12
N GLU A 115 5.31 -3.12 15.82
CA GLU A 115 5.26 -3.02 17.29
C GLU A 115 5.86 -4.24 17.99
N ASN A 116 5.84 -5.41 17.33
CA ASN A 116 6.48 -6.62 17.84
C ASN A 116 8.01 -6.62 17.65
N GLN A 117 8.60 -5.65 16.95
CA GLN A 117 10.06 -5.55 16.88
C GLN A 117 10.62 -4.90 18.15
N PRO A 118 11.79 -5.36 18.63
CA PRO A 118 12.40 -4.83 19.84
C PRO A 118 12.76 -3.34 19.71
N ASP A 119 13.23 -2.92 18.53
CA ASP A 119 13.67 -1.57 18.25
C ASP A 119 13.39 -1.17 16.80
N VAL A 120 13.29 0.13 16.55
CA VAL A 120 13.07 0.71 15.22
C VAL A 120 14.23 0.34 14.27
N ASP A 121 15.47 0.33 14.74
CA ASP A 121 16.64 -0.07 13.94
C ASP A 121 16.59 -1.54 13.49
N THR A 122 16.10 -2.43 14.36
CA THR A 122 15.92 -3.86 14.04
C THR A 122 14.84 -4.02 12.97
N TRP A 123 13.69 -3.35 13.14
CA TRP A 123 12.63 -3.29 12.13
C TRP A 123 13.17 -2.81 10.78
N ARG A 124 13.86 -1.66 10.78
CA ARG A 124 14.40 -1.05 9.56
C ARG A 124 15.37 -1.99 8.87
N THR A 125 16.30 -2.59 9.60
CA THR A 125 17.28 -3.52 9.03
C THR A 125 16.59 -4.72 8.40
N GLN A 126 15.63 -5.35 9.08
CA GLN A 126 14.90 -6.49 8.53
C GLN A 126 14.05 -6.11 7.32
N ALA A 127 13.36 -4.97 7.37
CA ALA A 127 12.55 -4.44 6.29
C ALA A 127 13.41 -4.11 5.05
N CYS A 128 14.53 -3.40 5.23
CA CYS A 128 15.47 -3.05 4.15
C CYS A 128 16.16 -4.26 3.53
N ASN A 129 16.47 -5.28 4.33
CA ASN A 129 17.09 -6.51 3.85
C ASN A 129 16.13 -7.32 2.96
N ARG A 130 14.84 -7.36 3.33
CA ARG A 130 13.78 -8.02 2.55
C ARG A 130 13.39 -7.21 1.33
N LEU A 131 13.07 -5.93 1.51
CA LEU A 131 12.69 -5.02 0.43
C LEU A 131 13.92 -4.26 -0.02
N GLN A 132 14.59 -4.80 -1.03
CA GLN A 132 15.78 -4.14 -1.57
C GLN A 132 15.44 -3.01 -2.55
N GLN A 133 14.22 -3.00 -3.09
CA GLN A 133 13.80 -1.98 -4.05
C GLN A 133 13.42 -0.63 -3.42
N ILE A 134 13.13 -0.57 -2.10
CA ILE A 134 12.68 0.65 -1.44
C ILE A 134 13.85 1.60 -1.14
N THR A 135 13.61 2.89 -1.40
CA THR A 135 14.53 4.01 -1.17
C THR A 135 14.13 4.84 0.05
N LYS A 136 12.90 4.67 0.57
CA LYS A 136 12.43 5.37 1.77
C LYS A 136 11.53 4.43 2.58
N LEU A 137 11.81 4.36 3.87
CA LEU A 137 11.08 3.53 4.82
C LEU A 137 10.71 4.34 6.06
N ASP A 138 9.42 4.38 6.36
CA ASP A 138 8.83 5.07 7.52
C ASP A 138 9.21 6.56 7.57
N GLY A 139 9.22 7.21 6.39
CA GLY A 139 9.56 8.62 6.24
C GLY A 139 11.07 8.93 6.24
N ILE A 140 11.91 7.93 6.49
CA ILE A 140 13.37 8.09 6.51
C ILE A 140 13.96 7.49 5.21
N PRO A 141 14.71 8.29 4.43
CA PRO A 141 15.36 7.81 3.22
C PRO A 141 16.42 6.75 3.54
N ILE A 142 16.39 5.65 2.80
CA ILE A 142 17.42 4.63 2.77
C ILE A 142 18.38 5.05 1.66
N VAL A 143 19.49 5.68 2.06
CA VAL A 143 20.61 5.91 1.15
C VAL A 143 21.31 4.57 1.00
N ARG A 144 21.08 3.91 -0.14
CA ARG A 144 21.95 2.84 -0.59
C ARG A 144 22.95 3.55 -1.49
N ASP A 145 24.23 3.54 -1.12
CA ASP A 145 25.29 3.97 -2.02
C ASP A 145 25.14 3.17 -3.31
N THR A 146 24.57 3.79 -4.33
CA THR A 146 24.62 3.29 -5.70
C THR A 146 25.95 3.75 -6.23
N GLU A 147 26.94 2.85 -6.24
CA GLU A 147 28.12 2.97 -7.11
C GLU A 147 27.71 3.08 -8.59
#